data_AF-G7VFX3-F1
#
_entry.id   AF-G7VFX3-F1
#
_cell.length_a   1.000
_cell.length_b   1.000
_cell.length_c   1.000
_cell.angle_alpha   90.00
_cell.angle_beta   90.00
_cell.angle_gamma   90.00
#
_symmetry.space_group_name_H-M   'P 1'
#
loop_
_entity.id
_entity.type
_entity.pdbx_description
1 polymer ?
#
loop_
_entity_poly.entity_id
_entity_poly.type
_entity_poly.pdbx_seq_one_letter_code
_entity_poly.pdbx_strand_id
1 'polypeptide(L)'
;MYLYIGRVDIGGVSGYMWVLGLRLYVKLGWRPSDTVYLGNLSDPLSVALRIRRLAPRLVDVRRLAYTVARALAAARYVAERCRDSPRWRIRTWEALALIDEAISAVVNAWPPTARVFWKRRW
;
A
#
# COMPACT_ATOMS: atom_id res chain seq x y z
N MET A 1 -9.01 10.31 3.32
CA MET A 1 -8.12 10.03 4.48
C MET A 1 -6.83 9.39 3.98
N TYR A 2 -5.68 9.84 4.46
CA TYR A 2 -4.37 9.29 4.06
C TYR A 2 -3.99 8.15 5.02
N LEU A 3 -3.69 6.99 4.47
CA LEU A 3 -3.18 5.84 5.21
C LEU A 3 -1.71 5.65 4.83
N TYR A 4 -0.82 5.84 5.80
CA TYR A 4 0.59 5.48 5.64
C TYR A 4 0.76 3.98 5.87
N ILE A 5 1.37 3.30 4.91
CA ILE A 5 1.55 1.85 4.96
C ILE A 5 2.94 1.47 5.49
N GLY A 6 3.97 2.24 5.11
CA GLY A 6 5.35 1.95 5.52
C GLY A 6 6.36 2.14 4.41
N ARG A 7 7.62 1.78 4.70
CA ARG A 7 8.69 1.76 3.71
C ARG A 7 8.57 0.50 2.86
N VAL A 8 8.60 0.66 1.54
CA VAL A 8 8.62 -0.43 0.56
C VAL A 8 9.81 -0.31 -0.36
N ASP A 9 10.22 -1.43 -0.94
CA ASP A 9 11.19 -1.49 -2.04
C ASP A 9 10.56 -2.27 -3.19
N ILE A 10 10.41 -1.60 -4.33
CA ILE A 10 9.76 -2.13 -5.51
C ILE A 10 10.64 -1.84 -6.72
N GLY A 11 11.22 -2.88 -7.31
CA GLY A 11 11.96 -2.75 -8.56
C GLY A 11 13.20 -1.85 -8.47
N GLY A 12 13.78 -1.68 -7.28
CA GLY A 12 14.90 -0.77 -7.02
C GLY A 12 14.48 0.65 -6.62
N VAL A 13 13.18 0.90 -6.51
CA VAL A 13 12.61 2.13 -5.97
C VAL A 13 12.23 1.87 -4.52
N SER A 14 13.01 2.42 -3.59
CA SER A 14 12.66 2.41 -2.16
C SER A 14 12.00 3.73 -1.78
N GLY A 15 10.91 3.65 -1.02
CA GLY A 15 10.22 4.84 -0.56
C GLY A 15 9.13 4.53 0.44
N TYR A 16 8.52 5.59 0.94
CA TYR A 16 7.41 5.52 1.88
C TYR A 16 6.09 5.49 1.12
N MET A 17 5.35 4.41 1.29
CA MET A 17 4.08 4.19 0.60
C MET A 17 2.92 4.67 1.44
N TRP A 18 2.00 5.40 0.80
CA TRP A 18 0.73 5.77 1.40
C TRP A 18 -0.40 5.68 0.40
N VAL A 19 -1.63 5.60 0.92
CA VAL A 19 -2.85 5.48 0.13
C VAL A 19 -3.82 6.58 0.52
N LEU A 20 -4.52 7.13 -0.47
CA LEU A 20 -5.64 8.05 -0.27
C LEU A 20 -6.88 7.43 -0.94
N GLY A 21 -7.75 6.80 -0.15
CA GLY A 21 -8.83 5.95 -0.69
C GLY A 21 -8.24 4.73 -1.39
N LEU A 22 -8.34 4.66 -2.72
CA LEU A 22 -7.69 3.62 -3.54
C LEU A 22 -6.48 4.14 -4.32
N ARG A 23 -6.11 5.41 -4.16
CA ARG A 23 -4.98 6.03 -4.86
C ARG A 23 -3.68 5.72 -4.13
N LEU A 24 -2.76 5.07 -4.83
CA LEU A 24 -1.44 4.69 -4.32
C LEU A 24 -0.41 5.78 -4.63
N TYR A 25 0.40 6.12 -3.63
CA TYR A 25 1.51 7.05 -3.77
C TYR A 25 2.75 6.46 -3.10
N VAL A 26 3.91 6.90 -3.59
CA VAL A 26 5.21 6.63 -2.96
C VAL A 26 5.98 7.93 -2.82
N LYS A 27 6.55 8.14 -1.64
CA LYS A 27 7.43 9.25 -1.31
C LYS A 27 8.88 8.77 -1.31
N LEU A 28 9.67 9.28 -2.26
CA LEU A 28 11.04 8.84 -2.55
C LEU A 28 12.12 9.54 -1.73
N GLY A 29 11.79 10.70 -1.15
CA GLY A 29 12.69 11.53 -0.38
C GLY A 29 11.95 12.42 0.60
N TRP A 30 12.65 13.33 1.26
CA TRP A 30 12.06 14.19 2.28
C TRP A 30 11.29 15.38 1.69
N ARG A 31 11.62 15.80 0.45
CA ARG A 31 11.04 17.01 -0.14
C ARG A 31 9.57 16.78 -0.48
N PRO A 32 8.73 17.83 -0.42
CA PRO A 32 7.33 17.74 -0.83
C PRO A 32 7.15 17.23 -2.27
N SER A 33 8.05 17.63 -3.17
CA SER A 33 8.10 17.24 -4.59
C SER A 33 8.40 15.76 -4.83
N ASP A 34 8.91 15.05 -3.83
CA ASP A 34 9.34 13.65 -3.97
C ASP A 34 8.18 12.66 -3.81
N THR A 35 6.94 13.17 -3.70
CA THR A 35 5.72 12.38 -3.67
C THR A 35 5.28 12.06 -5.10
N VAL A 36 5.26 10.78 -5.44
CA VAL A 36 4.82 10.32 -6.76
C VAL A 36 3.51 9.56 -6.63
N TYR A 37 2.52 9.98 -7.41
CA TYR A 37 1.30 9.19 -7.64
C TYR A 37 1.61 7.99 -8.54
N LEU A 38 1.34 6.78 -8.04
CA LEU A 38 1.60 5.55 -8.77
C LEU A 38 0.39 5.08 -9.56
N GLY A 39 -0.83 5.23 -9.05
CA GLY A 39 -2.04 4.77 -9.72
C GLY A 39 -3.14 4.39 -8.75
N ASN A 40 -4.17 3.71 -9.23
CA ASN A 40 -5.25 3.19 -8.40
C ASN A 40 -4.98 1.72 -8.08
N LEU A 41 -5.23 1.28 -6.84
CA LEU A 41 -5.09 -0.12 -6.42
C LEU A 41 -6.01 -1.08 -7.18
N SER A 42 -7.13 -0.59 -7.72
CA SER A 42 -8.01 -1.33 -8.62
C SER A 42 -7.52 -1.39 -10.07
N ASP A 43 -6.46 -0.65 -10.43
CA ASP A 43 -5.84 -0.66 -11.76
C ASP A 43 -4.34 -1.02 -11.68
N PRO A 44 -4.04 -2.34 -11.63
CA PRO A 44 -2.68 -2.88 -11.57
C PRO A 44 -1.70 -2.34 -12.59
N LEU A 45 -2.18 -2.19 -13.82
CA LEU A 45 -1.34 -1.98 -14.98
C LEU A 45 -0.81 -0.56 -14.97
N SER A 46 -1.66 0.40 -14.62
CA SER A 46 -1.28 1.79 -14.43
C SER A 46 -0.20 1.94 -13.35
N VAL A 47 -0.36 1.25 -12.20
CA VAL A 47 0.64 1.25 -11.12
C VAL A 47 1.98 0.68 -11.60
N ALA A 48 1.98 -0.49 -12.24
CA ALA A 48 3.20 -1.11 -12.75
C ALA A 48 3.91 -0.26 -13.82
N LEU A 49 3.15 0.32 -14.76
CA LEU A 49 3.68 1.20 -15.80
C LEU A 49 4.31 2.45 -15.22
N ARG A 50 3.71 3.03 -14.16
CA ARG A 50 4.25 4.23 -13.51
C ARG A 50 5.55 3.93 -12.78
N ILE A 51 5.64 2.79 -12.10
CA ILE A 51 6.88 2.37 -11.42
C ILE A 51 7.99 2.09 -12.45
N ARG A 52 7.66 1.48 -13.60
CA ARG A 52 8.62 1.30 -14.71
C ARG A 52 9.16 2.64 -15.24
N ARG A 53 8.41 3.72 -15.14
CA ARG A 53 8.91 5.06 -15.52
C ARG A 53 9.84 5.66 -14.46
N LEU A 54 9.73 5.24 -13.20
CA LEU A 54 10.56 5.72 -12.09
C LEU A 54 11.89 4.98 -11.98
N ALA A 55 11.92 3.69 -12.35
CA ALA A 55 13.14 2.92 -12.48
C ALA A 55 13.15 2.17 -13.82
N PRO A 56 14.22 2.27 -14.63
CA PRO A 56 14.29 1.66 -15.96
C PRO A 56 14.38 0.12 -15.95
N ARG A 57 14.22 -0.52 -14.78
CA ARG A 57 14.20 -1.97 -14.64
C ARG A 57 12.78 -2.50 -14.86
N LEU A 58 12.66 -3.65 -15.51
CA LEU A 58 11.40 -4.39 -15.60
C LEU A 58 10.89 -4.70 -14.19
N VAL A 59 9.78 -4.08 -13.81
CA VAL A 59 9.10 -4.38 -12.55
C VAL A 59 8.15 -5.53 -12.79
N ASP A 60 8.42 -6.67 -12.16
CA ASP A 60 7.48 -7.79 -12.13
C ASP A 60 6.20 -7.37 -11.40
N VAL A 61 5.09 -7.33 -12.15
CA VAL A 61 3.75 -6.97 -11.64
C VAL A 61 3.35 -7.87 -10.47
N ARG A 62 3.73 -9.15 -10.49
CA ARG A 62 3.45 -10.08 -9.38
C ARG A 62 4.21 -9.65 -8.13
N ARG A 63 5.50 -9.38 -8.25
CA ARG A 63 6.33 -8.93 -7.13
C ARG A 63 5.84 -7.60 -6.55
N LEU A 64 5.40 -6.68 -7.40
CA LEU A 64 4.75 -5.44 -7.00
C LEU A 64 3.49 -5.73 -6.17
N ALA A 65 2.55 -6.51 -6.72
CA ALA A 65 1.29 -6.82 -6.05
C ALA A 65 1.52 -7.47 -4.67
N TYR A 66 2.47 -8.41 -4.57
CA TYR A 66 2.84 -9.04 -3.31
C TYR A 66 3.52 -8.08 -2.32
N THR A 67 4.26 -7.08 -2.80
CA THR A 67 4.89 -6.09 -1.93
C THR A 67 3.85 -5.15 -1.34
N VAL A 68 2.91 -4.68 -2.17
CA VAL A 68 1.76 -3.89 -1.72
C VAL A 68 0.91 -4.71 -0.74
N ALA A 69 0.60 -5.96 -1.06
CA ALA A 69 -0.19 -6.83 -0.19
C ALA A 69 0.47 -7.06 1.19
N ARG A 70 1.79 -7.30 1.23
CA ARG A 70 2.52 -7.46 2.51
C ARG A 70 2.51 -6.19 3.34
N ALA A 71 2.67 -5.04 2.69
CA ALA A 71 2.65 -3.76 3.36
C ALA A 71 1.25 -3.48 3.96
N LEU A 72 0.17 -3.76 3.20
CA LEU A 72 -1.20 -3.69 3.71
C LEU A 72 -1.46 -4.66 4.87
N ALA A 73 -0.94 -5.89 4.80
CA ALA A 73 -1.07 -6.86 5.88
C ALA A 73 -0.37 -6.38 7.16
N ALA A 74 0.80 -5.76 7.05
CA ALA A 74 1.50 -5.15 8.17
C ALA A 74 0.72 -3.96 8.75
N ALA A 75 0.19 -3.08 7.88
CA ALA A 75 -0.65 -1.97 8.31
C ALA A 75 -1.91 -2.45 9.07
N ARG A 76 -2.57 -3.49 8.55
CA ARG A 76 -3.71 -4.13 9.21
C ARG A 76 -3.33 -4.70 10.56
N TYR A 77 -2.22 -5.42 10.65
CA TYR A 77 -1.71 -6.00 11.89
C TYR A 77 -1.52 -4.94 12.99
N VAL A 78 -0.96 -3.78 12.63
CA VAL A 78 -0.76 -2.66 13.56
C VAL A 78 -2.10 -2.05 13.94
N ALA A 79 -2.97 -1.77 12.95
CA ALA A 79 -4.28 -1.19 13.20
C ALA A 79 -5.14 -2.06 14.14
N GLU A 80 -5.13 -3.38 13.97
CA GLU A 80 -5.85 -4.32 14.86
C GLU A 80 -5.33 -4.30 16.32
N ARG A 81 -4.08 -3.91 16.55
CA ARG A 81 -3.45 -3.85 17.89
C ARG A 81 -3.48 -2.47 18.52
N CYS A 82 -3.71 -1.43 17.72
CA CYS A 82 -3.82 -0.07 18.21
C CYS A 82 -5.11 0.11 19.02
N ARG A 83 -4.99 0.66 20.23
CA ARG A 83 -6.18 1.13 20.97
C ARG A 83 -6.53 2.53 20.51
N ASP A 84 -7.82 2.76 20.34
CA ASP A 84 -8.34 4.09 20.06
C ASP A 84 -7.98 5.08 21.17
N SER A 85 -7.65 6.32 20.79
CA SER A 85 -7.35 7.40 21.72
C SER A 85 -8.24 8.61 21.44
N PRO A 86 -8.75 9.30 22.46
CA PRO A 86 -9.51 10.54 22.28
C PRO A 86 -8.69 11.67 21.65
N ARG A 87 -7.35 11.59 21.68
CA ARG A 87 -6.45 12.57 21.05
C ARG A 87 -6.20 12.30 19.57
N TRP A 88 -6.61 11.14 19.05
CA TRP A 88 -6.39 10.80 17.66
C TRP A 88 -7.44 11.46 16.78
N ARG A 89 -6.96 12.10 15.71
CA ARG A 89 -7.84 12.71 14.69
C ARG A 89 -8.59 11.66 13.87
N ILE A 90 -8.01 10.46 13.78
CA ILE A 90 -8.52 9.32 13.03
C ILE A 90 -8.72 8.20 14.03
N ARG A 91 -9.90 7.57 14.01
CA ARG A 91 -10.16 6.41 14.87
C ARG A 91 -9.52 5.15 14.31
N THR A 92 -9.18 4.21 15.18
CA THR A 92 -8.61 2.92 14.79
C THR A 92 -9.53 2.18 13.83
N TRP A 93 -10.84 2.18 14.08
CA TRP A 93 -11.82 1.52 13.20
C TRP A 93 -11.92 2.17 11.82
N GLU A 94 -11.75 3.50 11.71
CA GLU A 94 -11.74 4.21 10.43
C GLU A 94 -10.51 3.81 9.60
N ALA A 95 -9.35 3.72 10.27
CA ALA A 95 -8.13 3.24 9.64
C ALA A 95 -8.24 1.79 9.19
N LEU A 96 -8.82 0.92 10.02
CA LEU A 96 -9.05 -0.49 9.70
C LEU A 96 -9.96 -0.63 8.48
N ALA A 97 -11.08 0.09 8.42
CA ALA A 97 -12.01 0.05 7.30
C ALA A 97 -11.34 0.44 5.97
N LEU A 98 -10.50 1.47 5.99
CA LEU A 98 -9.74 1.90 4.80
C LEU A 98 -8.66 0.90 4.40
N ILE A 99 -8.00 0.25 5.37
CA ILE A 99 -7.06 -0.83 5.09
C ILE A 99 -7.80 -2.01 4.44
N ASP A 100 -8.95 -2.40 4.96
CA ASP A 100 -9.74 -3.52 4.44
C ASP A 100 -10.32 -3.23 3.04
N GLU A 101 -10.71 -1.99 2.76
CA GLU A 101 -11.09 -1.53 1.42
C GLU A 101 -9.91 -1.67 0.44
N ALA A 102 -8.73 -1.18 0.83
CA ALA A 102 -7.51 -1.29 0.01
C ALA A 102 -7.08 -2.75 -0.20
N ILE A 103 -7.19 -3.59 0.82
CA ILE A 103 -6.95 -5.04 0.72
C ILE A 103 -7.93 -5.67 -0.27
N SER A 104 -9.22 -5.35 -0.17
CA SER A 104 -10.25 -5.88 -1.07
C SER A 104 -9.98 -5.49 -2.53
N ALA A 105 -9.61 -4.22 -2.77
CA ALA A 105 -9.22 -3.76 -4.10
C ALA A 105 -8.01 -4.54 -4.65
N VAL A 106 -6.97 -4.72 -3.83
CA VAL A 106 -5.76 -5.49 -4.22
C VAL A 106 -6.07 -6.96 -4.47
N VAL A 107 -6.91 -7.59 -3.64
CA VAL A 107 -7.31 -9.00 -3.83
C VAL A 107 -8.16 -9.17 -5.09
N ASN A 108 -9.08 -8.25 -5.37
CA ASN A 108 -9.91 -8.31 -6.58
C ASN A 108 -9.06 -8.09 -7.83
N ALA A 109 -8.12 -7.14 -7.79
CA ALA A 109 -7.23 -6.86 -8.90
C ALA A 109 -6.15 -7.94 -9.09
N TRP A 110 -5.71 -8.60 -8.00
CA TRP A 110 -4.72 -9.67 -8.00
C TRP A 110 -5.11 -10.82 -7.05
N PRO A 111 -6.00 -11.73 -7.47
CA PRO A 111 -6.49 -12.82 -6.61
C PRO A 111 -5.40 -13.68 -5.93
N PRO A 112 -4.23 -13.96 -6.56
CA PRO A 112 -3.17 -14.70 -5.90
C PRO A 112 -2.64 -14.07 -4.60
N THR A 113 -2.80 -12.76 -4.41
CA THR A 113 -2.36 -12.03 -3.21
C THR A 113 -3.20 -12.34 -1.97
N ALA A 114 -4.40 -12.90 -2.12
CA ALA A 114 -5.27 -13.31 -1.00
C ALA A 114 -4.54 -14.16 0.05
N ARG A 115 -3.60 -15.00 -0.41
CA ARG A 115 -2.76 -15.86 0.45
C ARG A 115 -1.89 -15.08 1.46
N VAL A 116 -1.55 -13.83 1.16
CA VAL A 116 -0.80 -12.95 2.07
C VAL A 116 -1.63 -12.58 3.30
N PHE A 117 -2.94 -12.41 3.12
CA PHE A 117 -3.86 -12.00 4.18
C PHE A 117 -4.39 -13.17 5.00
N TRP A 118 -4.45 -14.38 4.43
CA TRP A 118 -4.92 -15.58 5.12
C TRP A 118 -3.89 -16.21 6.06
N LYS A 119 -2.59 -16.08 5.77
CA LYS A 119 -1.56 -16.52 6.71
C LYS A 119 -1.45 -15.51 7.86
N ARG A 120 -2.19 -15.75 8.94
CA ARG A 120 -1.91 -15.16 10.27
C ARG A 120 -0.53 -15.63 10.73
N ARG A 121 0.54 -15.03 10.22
CA ARG A 121 1.90 -15.36 10.63
C ARG A 121 2.74 -14.10 10.70
N TRP A 122 2.57 -13.36 11.80
CA TRP A 122 3.51 -12.39 12.34
C TRP A 122 3.36 -12.38 13.85
#